data_AF-A0A177N8X1-F1
#
_entry.id   AF-A0A177N8X1-F1
#
_cell.length_a   1.000
_cell.length_b   1.000
_cell.length_c   1.000
_cell.angle_alpha   90.00
_cell.angle_beta   90.00
_cell.angle_gamma   90.00
#
_symmetry.space_group_name_H-M   'P 1'
#
loop_
_entity.id
_entity.type
_entity.pdbx_description
1 polymer ?
#
loop_
_entity_poly.entity_id
_entity_poly.type
_entity_poly.pdbx_seq_one_letter_code
_entity_poly.pdbx_strand_id
1 'polypeptide(L)'
;MKRGAAPTLDFEVLERELRGFLEWVLRGDFFDAYDVAAEQRVVKDIAISGNGEPTSLKSFDRAIRLIGEIGLESGILPTGNLVLISNGSLVHQKPVQAGLAELANCGGELWFKLDSATSAGRNLLNHAKLSQAKLIEHLQIASDLCPTKLQTCILHYRQAWSDAEKAAYLALLAALKSRNIKIAKILLYSLARPSLQPEAGELRGADLSEMTSFAADIEALGYDVGVSL
;
A
#
# COMPACT_ATOMS: atom_id res chain seq x y z
N MET A 1 14.92 -7.12 13.29
CA MET A 1 13.88 -7.73 12.44
C MET A 1 14.55 -8.63 11.41
N LYS A 2 14.17 -9.90 11.25
CA LYS A 2 14.76 -10.79 10.23
C LYS A 2 14.06 -10.56 8.90
N ARG A 3 14.82 -10.22 7.85
CA ARG A 3 14.30 -10.16 6.46
C ARG A 3 14.02 -11.60 6.00
N GLY A 4 12.84 -11.87 5.44
CA GLY A 4 12.46 -13.22 4.99
C GLY A 4 10.96 -13.34 4.71
N ALA A 5 10.54 -14.54 4.30
CA ALA A 5 9.11 -14.85 4.13
C ALA A 5 8.34 -14.63 5.43
N ALA A 6 7.07 -14.22 5.33
CA ALA A 6 6.21 -14.09 6.47
C ALA A 6 6.18 -15.41 7.30
N PRO A 7 6.24 -15.32 8.64
CA PRO A 7 6.10 -16.50 9.48
C PRO A 7 4.72 -17.13 9.30
N THR A 8 4.55 -18.37 9.78
CA THR A 8 3.23 -18.99 9.85
C THR A 8 2.30 -18.12 10.69
N LEU A 9 1.12 -17.81 10.13
CA LEU A 9 0.08 -17.07 10.82
C LEU A 9 -0.78 -18.03 11.64
N ASP A 10 -0.96 -17.71 12.92
CA ASP A 10 -1.96 -18.36 13.76
C ASP A 10 -3.31 -17.66 13.55
N PHE A 11 -4.25 -18.38 12.94
CA PHE A 11 -5.55 -17.84 12.57
C PHE A 11 -6.48 -17.67 13.77
N GLU A 12 -6.37 -18.51 14.79
CA GLU A 12 -7.19 -18.39 16.00
C GLU A 12 -6.76 -17.16 16.81
N VAL A 13 -5.45 -16.90 16.86
CA VAL A 13 -4.91 -15.69 17.48
C VAL A 13 -5.32 -14.44 16.70
N LEU A 14 -5.15 -14.43 15.37
CA LEU A 14 -5.56 -13.29 14.53
C LEU A 14 -7.04 -12.98 14.70
N GLU A 15 -7.90 -14.00 14.64
CA GLU A 15 -9.35 -13.83 14.78
C GLU A 15 -9.70 -13.25 16.15
N ARG A 16 -9.21 -13.86 17.23
CA ARG A 16 -9.50 -13.41 18.60
C ARG A 16 -9.02 -11.98 18.84
N GLU A 17 -7.80 -11.66 18.42
CA GLU A 17 -7.21 -10.34 18.63
C GLU A 17 -7.91 -9.27 17.82
N LEU A 18 -8.20 -9.51 16.53
CA LEU A 18 -8.88 -8.53 15.69
C LEU A 18 -10.31 -8.29 16.17
N ARG A 19 -11.07 -9.35 16.47
CA ARG A 19 -12.43 -9.22 17.02
C ARG A 19 -12.43 -8.45 18.35
N GLY A 20 -11.53 -8.82 19.26
CA GLY A 20 -11.42 -8.15 20.57
C GLY A 20 -11.05 -6.67 20.42
N PHE A 21 -10.12 -6.34 19.52
CA PHE A 21 -9.75 -4.96 19.27
C PHE A 21 -10.90 -4.14 18.67
N LEU A 22 -11.60 -4.69 17.66
CA LEU A 22 -12.74 -3.99 17.06
C LEU A 22 -13.91 -3.82 18.04
N GLU A 23 -14.16 -4.79 18.93
CA GLU A 23 -15.15 -4.63 20.00
C GLU A 23 -14.79 -3.47 20.93
N TRP A 24 -13.52 -3.37 21.31
CA TRP A 24 -13.04 -2.27 22.15
C TRP A 24 -13.13 -0.90 21.45
N VAL A 25 -12.82 -0.85 20.15
CA VAL A 25 -12.90 0.38 19.34
C VAL A 25 -14.35 0.82 19.12
N LEU A 26 -15.23 -0.10 18.78
CA LEU A 26 -16.60 0.22 18.35
C LEU A 26 -17.60 0.32 19.50
N ARG A 27 -17.40 -0.44 20.57
CA ARG A 27 -18.36 -0.55 21.69
C ARG A 27 -17.74 -0.31 23.06
N GLY A 28 -16.42 -0.25 23.14
CA GLY A 28 -15.69 0.05 24.37
C GLY A 28 -15.36 1.54 24.52
N ASP A 29 -14.38 1.82 25.37
CA ASP A 29 -13.93 3.16 25.74
C ASP A 29 -12.71 3.63 24.95
N PHE A 30 -12.33 2.96 23.85
CA PHE A 30 -11.11 3.28 23.08
C PHE A 30 -11.00 4.77 22.75
N PHE A 31 -12.06 5.37 22.19
CA PHE A 31 -12.03 6.78 21.81
C PHE A 31 -11.93 7.73 23.01
N ASP A 32 -12.49 7.35 24.16
CA ASP A 32 -12.41 8.14 25.38
C ASP A 32 -11.02 8.01 26.02
N ALA A 33 -10.46 6.80 26.04
CA ALA A 33 -9.12 6.49 26.57
C ALA A 33 -8.01 7.26 25.83
N TYR A 34 -8.23 7.63 24.57
CA TYR A 34 -7.30 8.39 23.73
C TYR A 34 -7.75 9.84 23.44
N ASP A 35 -8.78 10.34 24.12
CA ASP A 35 -9.30 11.71 23.99
C ASP A 35 -9.58 12.12 22.52
N VAL A 36 -10.18 11.20 21.76
CA VAL A 36 -10.49 11.43 20.35
C VAL A 36 -11.76 12.27 20.24
N ALA A 37 -11.68 13.39 19.51
CA ALA A 37 -12.81 14.28 19.26
C ALA A 37 -13.97 13.52 18.58
N ALA A 38 -15.21 13.84 18.95
CA ALA A 38 -16.40 13.07 18.55
C ALA A 38 -16.52 12.93 17.02
N GLU A 39 -16.19 13.97 16.28
CA GLU A 39 -16.18 14.01 14.81
C GLU A 39 -15.13 13.10 14.15
N GLN A 40 -14.12 12.67 14.92
CA GLN A 40 -13.06 11.76 14.47
C GLN A 40 -13.29 10.30 14.91
N ARG A 41 -14.36 10.02 15.67
CA ARG A 41 -14.71 8.66 16.16
C ARG A 41 -15.35 7.79 15.09
N VAL A 42 -14.72 7.72 13.92
CA VAL A 42 -15.17 6.92 12.79
C VAL A 42 -14.00 6.09 12.28
N VAL A 43 -14.17 4.77 12.29
CA VAL A 43 -13.21 3.86 11.65
C VAL A 43 -13.38 3.96 10.14
N LYS A 44 -12.34 4.43 9.45
CA LYS A 44 -12.35 4.64 7.99
C LYS A 44 -11.94 3.39 7.22
N ASP A 45 -11.02 2.62 7.77
CA ASP A 45 -10.47 1.46 7.11
C ASP A 45 -9.86 0.46 8.10
N ILE A 46 -9.73 -0.78 7.63
CA ILE A 46 -8.84 -1.80 8.19
C ILE A 46 -7.68 -1.93 7.20
N ALA A 47 -6.47 -1.55 7.62
CA ALA A 47 -5.29 -1.55 6.75
C ALA A 47 -4.28 -2.64 7.12
N ILE A 48 -3.93 -3.49 6.15
CA ILE A 48 -2.85 -4.46 6.23
C ILE A 48 -1.56 -3.77 5.75
N SER A 49 -0.80 -3.20 6.70
CA SER A 49 0.27 -2.22 6.42
C SER A 49 1.57 -2.42 7.23
N GLY A 50 1.80 -3.62 7.76
CA GLY A 50 2.93 -3.90 8.65
C GLY A 50 4.32 -3.88 7.99
N ASN A 51 5.34 -4.18 8.81
CA ASN A 51 6.77 -4.16 8.41
C ASN A 51 7.20 -5.30 7.47
N GLY A 52 6.35 -6.31 7.27
CA GLY A 52 6.60 -7.45 6.37
C GLY A 52 5.88 -7.26 5.04
N GLU A 53 6.15 -8.14 4.07
CA GLU A 53 5.40 -8.19 2.82
C GLU A 53 4.21 -9.15 2.96
N PRO A 54 2.95 -8.68 3.01
CA PRO A 54 1.79 -9.52 3.28
C PRO A 54 1.61 -10.67 2.28
N THR A 55 1.93 -10.45 1.00
CA THR A 55 1.79 -11.48 -0.04
C THR A 55 2.79 -12.64 0.08
N SER A 56 3.78 -12.52 0.98
CA SER A 56 4.69 -13.62 1.32
C SER A 56 4.12 -14.63 2.31
N LEU A 57 2.94 -14.35 2.88
CA LEU A 57 2.22 -15.30 3.71
C LEU A 57 1.67 -16.44 2.85
N LYS A 58 2.04 -17.69 3.18
CA LYS A 58 1.59 -18.87 2.42
C LYS A 58 0.07 -19.02 2.34
N SER A 59 -0.63 -18.59 3.39
CA SER A 59 -2.10 -18.63 3.51
C SER A 59 -2.71 -17.23 3.40
N PHE A 60 -2.15 -16.41 2.50
CA PHE A 60 -2.56 -15.02 2.32
C PHE A 60 -4.05 -14.86 1.98
N ASP A 61 -4.56 -15.67 1.06
CA ASP A 61 -5.98 -15.75 0.71
C ASP A 61 -6.89 -15.97 1.92
N ARG A 62 -6.54 -16.95 2.78
CA ARG A 62 -7.28 -17.24 4.00
C ARG A 62 -7.24 -16.07 4.98
N ALA A 63 -6.11 -15.36 5.07
CA ALA A 63 -5.98 -14.20 5.95
C ALA A 63 -6.86 -13.04 5.49
N ILE A 64 -6.87 -12.73 4.18
CA ILE A 64 -7.74 -11.71 3.61
C ILE A 64 -9.21 -12.04 3.88
N ARG A 65 -9.62 -13.30 3.64
CA ARG A 65 -10.99 -13.73 3.86
C ARG A 65 -11.43 -13.54 5.32
N LEU A 66 -10.62 -14.02 6.28
CA LEU A 66 -10.93 -13.89 7.71
C LEU A 66 -11.05 -12.43 8.14
N ILE A 67 -10.13 -11.57 7.69
CA ILE A 67 -10.16 -10.13 8.03
C ILE A 67 -11.41 -9.47 7.42
N GLY A 68 -11.74 -9.82 6.17
CA GLY A 68 -12.95 -9.33 5.50
C GLY A 68 -14.24 -9.75 6.21
N GLU A 69 -14.35 -11.03 6.60
CA GLU A 69 -15.48 -11.55 7.39
C GLU A 69 -15.65 -10.79 8.70
N ILE A 70 -14.56 -10.60 9.46
CA ILE A 70 -14.58 -9.84 10.72
C ILE A 70 -14.96 -8.35 10.47
N GLY A 71 -14.45 -7.75 9.39
CA GLY A 71 -14.77 -6.38 9.00
C GLY A 71 -16.26 -6.17 8.65
N LEU A 72 -16.88 -7.16 7.99
CA LEU A 72 -18.31 -7.17 7.67
C LEU A 72 -19.16 -7.37 8.93
N GLU A 73 -18.81 -8.34 9.78
CA GLU A 73 -19.55 -8.64 10.99
C GLU A 73 -19.50 -7.51 12.03
N SER A 74 -18.39 -6.78 12.09
CA SER A 74 -18.24 -5.60 12.97
C SER A 74 -18.99 -4.37 12.46
N GLY A 75 -19.48 -4.38 11.22
CA GLY A 75 -20.19 -3.26 10.59
C GLY A 75 -19.26 -2.14 10.09
N ILE A 76 -17.94 -2.32 10.14
CA ILE A 76 -16.99 -1.37 9.53
C ILE A 76 -17.14 -1.43 8.00
N LEU A 77 -17.17 -2.64 7.44
CA LEU A 77 -17.54 -2.88 6.05
C LEU A 77 -19.07 -3.03 6.00
N PRO A 78 -19.79 -2.39 5.06
CA PRO A 78 -19.30 -1.86 3.77
C PRO A 78 -19.00 -0.35 3.73
N THR A 79 -19.09 0.37 4.86
CA THR A 79 -18.93 1.84 4.86
C THR A 79 -17.48 2.32 4.89
N GLY A 80 -16.58 1.51 5.44
CA GLY A 80 -15.14 1.71 5.41
C GLY A 80 -14.47 0.89 4.33
N ASN A 81 -13.13 0.92 4.29
CA ASN A 81 -12.34 0.18 3.30
C ASN A 81 -11.52 -0.95 3.95
N LEU A 82 -11.28 -2.02 3.20
CA LEU A 82 -10.22 -2.97 3.50
C LEU A 82 -9.02 -2.65 2.60
N VAL A 83 -7.93 -2.16 3.19
CA VAL A 83 -6.75 -1.69 2.43
C VAL A 83 -5.60 -2.66 2.60
N LEU A 84 -5.05 -3.13 1.48
CA LEU A 84 -3.80 -3.89 1.47
C LEU A 84 -2.68 -3.00 0.96
N ILE A 85 -1.61 -2.84 1.73
CA ILE A 85 -0.38 -2.18 1.26
C ILE A 85 0.66 -3.26 0.94
N SER A 86 1.14 -3.32 -0.31
CA SER A 86 2.10 -4.33 -0.77
C SER A 86 3.07 -3.76 -1.80
N ASN A 87 4.30 -4.27 -1.81
CA ASN A 87 5.27 -3.98 -2.89
C ASN A 87 5.04 -4.82 -4.17
N GLY A 88 3.96 -5.62 -4.20
CA GLY A 88 3.58 -6.45 -5.34
C GLY A 88 4.46 -7.67 -5.54
N SER A 89 5.25 -8.07 -4.53
CA SER A 89 5.98 -9.34 -4.57
C SER A 89 5.02 -10.50 -4.68
N LEU A 90 5.43 -11.56 -5.38
CA LEU A 90 4.71 -12.83 -5.47
C LEU A 90 3.26 -12.76 -6.03
N VAL A 91 2.83 -11.62 -6.57
CA VAL A 91 1.47 -11.43 -7.16
C VAL A 91 1.19 -12.42 -8.31
N HIS A 92 2.21 -12.95 -8.97
CA HIS A 92 2.05 -14.00 -9.97
C HIS A 92 1.66 -15.38 -9.38
N GLN A 93 1.71 -15.56 -8.06
CA GLN A 93 1.36 -16.83 -7.41
C GLN A 93 -0.16 -16.95 -7.21
N LYS A 94 -0.69 -18.15 -7.47
CA LYS A 94 -2.14 -18.42 -7.36
C LYS A 94 -2.74 -18.06 -5.98
N PRO A 95 -2.12 -18.39 -4.82
CA PRO A 95 -2.69 -18.02 -3.53
C PRO A 95 -2.76 -16.50 -3.33
N VAL A 96 -1.78 -15.75 -3.87
CA VAL A 96 -1.79 -14.29 -3.80
C VAL A 96 -2.90 -13.71 -4.67
N GLN A 97 -3.06 -14.22 -5.89
CA GLN A 97 -4.16 -13.81 -6.78
C GLN A 97 -5.54 -14.10 -6.18
N ALA A 98 -5.71 -15.28 -5.56
CA ALA A 98 -6.93 -15.62 -4.86
C ALA A 98 -7.21 -14.61 -3.72
N GLY A 99 -6.21 -14.27 -2.92
CA GLY A 99 -6.37 -13.25 -1.87
C GLY A 99 -6.67 -11.85 -2.41
N LEU A 100 -6.11 -11.43 -3.55
CA LEU A 100 -6.47 -10.16 -4.18
C LEU A 100 -7.91 -10.14 -4.69
N ALA A 101 -8.39 -11.26 -5.24
CA ALA A 101 -9.79 -11.38 -5.64
C ALA A 101 -10.73 -11.34 -4.42
N GLU A 102 -10.37 -12.01 -3.32
CA GLU A 102 -11.15 -11.92 -2.06
C GLU A 102 -11.15 -10.50 -1.49
N LEU A 103 -10.01 -9.81 -1.55
CA LEU A 103 -9.92 -8.40 -1.13
C LEU A 103 -10.93 -7.54 -1.89
N ALA A 104 -11.01 -7.72 -3.21
CA ALA A 104 -11.98 -7.02 -4.05
C ALA A 104 -13.44 -7.41 -3.73
N ASN A 105 -13.72 -8.68 -3.45
CA ASN A 105 -15.05 -9.15 -3.06
C ASN A 105 -15.54 -8.49 -1.75
N CYS A 106 -14.63 -8.16 -0.84
CA CYS A 106 -14.91 -7.42 0.38
C CYS A 106 -15.04 -5.89 0.18
N GLY A 107 -15.01 -5.40 -1.05
CA GLY A 107 -14.97 -3.97 -1.36
C GLY A 107 -13.63 -3.30 -1.04
N GLY A 108 -12.58 -4.10 -0.87
CA GLY A 108 -11.24 -3.63 -0.55
C GLY A 108 -10.45 -3.15 -1.76
N GLU A 109 -9.28 -2.60 -1.48
CA GLU A 109 -8.36 -2.04 -2.47
C GLU A 109 -6.90 -2.35 -2.15
N LEU A 110 -6.10 -2.48 -3.21
CA LEU A 110 -4.66 -2.63 -3.13
C LEU A 110 -3.97 -1.27 -3.31
N TRP A 111 -3.10 -0.93 -2.36
CA TRP A 111 -2.13 0.15 -2.48
C TRP A 111 -0.79 -0.45 -2.84
N PHE A 112 -0.48 -0.44 -4.14
CA PHE A 112 0.74 -0.99 -4.70
C PHE A 112 1.88 0.03 -4.52
N LYS A 113 2.90 -0.33 -3.74
CA LYS A 113 4.06 0.53 -3.50
C LYS A 113 4.96 0.60 -4.73
N LEU A 114 5.15 1.82 -5.24
CA LEU A 114 6.04 2.10 -6.37
C LEU A 114 6.87 3.35 -6.08
N ASP A 115 7.97 3.18 -5.35
CA ASP A 115 8.82 4.31 -4.94
C ASP A 115 9.91 4.66 -5.96
N SER A 116 9.97 3.94 -7.09
CA SER A 116 10.89 4.24 -8.19
C SER A 116 10.49 3.49 -9.47
N ALA A 117 10.70 4.16 -10.60
CA ALA A 117 10.44 3.61 -11.93
C ALA A 117 11.62 2.81 -12.49
N THR A 118 12.85 3.13 -12.08
CA THR A 118 14.04 2.41 -12.52
C THR A 118 14.36 1.21 -11.61
N SER A 119 14.96 0.16 -12.17
CA SER A 119 15.42 -0.98 -11.37
C SER A 119 16.49 -0.56 -10.36
N ALA A 120 17.33 0.43 -10.73
CA ALA A 120 18.36 0.96 -9.85
C ALA A 120 17.76 1.72 -8.66
N GLY A 121 16.79 2.61 -8.89
CA GLY A 121 16.11 3.33 -7.82
C GLY A 121 15.27 2.41 -6.92
N ARG A 122 14.58 1.41 -7.47
CA ARG A 122 13.90 0.38 -6.65
C ARG A 122 14.85 -0.42 -5.77
N ASN A 123 16.04 -0.75 -6.27
CA ASN A 123 17.06 -1.41 -5.46
C ASN A 123 17.67 -0.48 -4.40
N LEU A 124 17.82 0.81 -4.73
CA LEU A 124 18.30 1.84 -3.79
C LEU A 124 17.33 2.07 -2.63
N LEU A 125 16.02 2.20 -2.93
CA LEU A 125 15.01 2.57 -1.94
C LEU A 125 14.44 1.36 -1.19
N ASN A 126 14.17 0.27 -1.90
CA ASN A 126 13.40 -0.86 -1.38
C ASN A 126 14.18 -2.18 -1.36
N HIS A 127 15.46 -2.16 -1.78
CA HIS A 127 16.27 -3.37 -2.01
C HIS A 127 15.58 -4.38 -2.94
N ALA A 128 14.71 -3.89 -3.83
CA ALA A 128 13.94 -4.70 -4.74
C ALA A 128 14.66 -4.84 -6.09
N LYS A 129 14.90 -6.08 -6.52
CA LYS A 129 15.60 -6.41 -7.78
C LYS A 129 14.65 -6.75 -8.94
N LEU A 130 13.39 -6.30 -8.86
CA LEU A 130 12.37 -6.61 -9.86
C LEU A 130 12.66 -5.88 -11.18
N SER A 131 12.68 -6.63 -12.28
CA SER A 131 12.82 -6.05 -13.63
C SER A 131 11.59 -5.21 -13.98
N GLN A 132 11.76 -4.27 -14.91
CA GLN A 132 10.65 -3.40 -15.34
C GLN A 132 9.52 -4.21 -16.00
N ALA A 133 9.86 -5.24 -16.78
CA ALA A 133 8.87 -6.13 -17.39
C ALA A 133 8.03 -6.86 -16.32
N LYS A 134 8.67 -7.37 -15.27
CA LYS A 134 7.98 -8.06 -14.16
C LYS A 134 7.16 -7.11 -13.31
N LEU A 135 7.62 -5.88 -13.09
CA LEU A 135 6.83 -4.85 -12.42
C LEU A 135 5.52 -4.60 -13.17
N ILE A 136 5.59 -4.40 -14.48
CA ILE A 136 4.39 -4.14 -15.29
C ILE A 136 3.46 -5.36 -15.31
N GLU A 137 4.01 -6.58 -15.42
CA GLU A 137 3.24 -7.83 -15.31
C GLU A 137 2.51 -7.94 -13.96
N HIS A 138 3.19 -7.65 -12.85
CA HIS A 138 2.58 -7.70 -11.51
C HIS A 138 1.50 -6.63 -11.34
N LEU A 139 1.72 -5.42 -11.84
CA LEU A 139 0.71 -4.35 -11.82
C LEU A 139 -0.52 -4.73 -12.65
N GLN A 140 -0.33 -5.33 -13.83
CA GLN A 140 -1.43 -5.83 -14.66
C GLN A 140 -2.27 -6.84 -13.87
N ILE A 141 -1.63 -7.91 -13.38
CA ILE A 141 -2.30 -8.97 -12.60
C ILE A 141 -3.06 -8.37 -11.41
N ALA A 142 -2.43 -7.50 -10.65
CA ALA A 142 -3.04 -6.87 -9.48
C ALA A 142 -4.27 -6.03 -9.86
N SER A 143 -4.14 -5.18 -10.89
CA SER A 143 -5.22 -4.29 -11.34
C SER A 143 -6.40 -5.02 -11.99
N ASP A 144 -6.17 -6.23 -12.51
CA ASP A 144 -7.23 -7.09 -13.05
C ASP A 144 -8.04 -7.78 -11.96
N LEU A 145 -7.44 -7.99 -10.78
CA LEU A 145 -8.05 -8.73 -9.66
C LEU A 145 -8.65 -7.83 -8.59
N CYS A 146 -8.06 -6.64 -8.37
CA CYS A 146 -8.45 -5.74 -7.28
C CYS A 146 -8.28 -4.26 -7.69
N PRO A 147 -9.21 -3.37 -7.29
CA PRO A 147 -9.00 -1.92 -7.42
C PRO A 147 -7.63 -1.53 -6.88
N THR A 148 -6.77 -1.01 -7.77
CA THR A 148 -5.36 -0.78 -7.45
C THR A 148 -5.05 0.72 -7.49
N LYS A 149 -4.48 1.23 -6.40
CA LYS A 149 -3.86 2.55 -6.30
C LYS A 149 -2.34 2.39 -6.30
N LEU A 150 -1.62 3.37 -6.81
CA LEU A 150 -0.17 3.46 -6.61
C LEU A 150 0.10 4.30 -5.36
N GLN A 151 0.95 3.81 -4.48
CA GLN A 151 1.48 4.55 -3.34
C GLN A 151 2.97 4.80 -3.57
N THR A 152 3.40 6.06 -3.57
CA THR A 152 4.74 6.46 -3.98
C THR A 152 5.34 7.44 -2.97
N CYS A 153 6.41 7.02 -2.30
CA CYS A 153 7.11 7.82 -1.30
C CYS A 153 8.11 8.77 -1.97
N ILE A 154 7.86 10.07 -1.89
CA ILE A 154 8.76 11.13 -2.36
C ILE A 154 9.66 11.57 -1.20
N LEU A 155 10.97 11.47 -1.41
CA LEU A 155 11.98 11.77 -0.40
C LEU A 155 13.31 12.17 -1.04
N HIS A 156 14.14 12.83 -0.25
CA HIS A 156 15.51 13.16 -0.61
C HIS A 156 16.45 12.10 -0.06
N TYR A 157 17.07 11.34 -0.96
CA TYR A 157 18.07 10.33 -0.62
C TYR A 157 18.93 10.00 -1.84
N ARG A 158 20.19 10.44 -1.84
CA ARG A 158 21.13 10.22 -2.96
C ARG A 158 20.48 10.63 -4.29
N GLN A 159 20.41 9.73 -5.28
CA GLN A 159 19.78 10.01 -6.58
C GLN A 159 18.27 9.70 -6.66
N ALA A 160 17.60 9.37 -5.55
CA ALA A 160 16.15 9.17 -5.53
C ALA A 160 15.45 10.45 -5.98
N TRP A 161 14.43 10.30 -6.83
CA TRP A 161 13.63 11.41 -7.36
C TRP A 161 14.42 12.53 -8.04
N SER A 162 15.61 12.23 -8.58
CA SER A 162 16.28 13.10 -9.56
C SER A 162 15.40 13.36 -10.78
N ASP A 163 15.69 14.41 -11.55
CA ASP A 163 14.90 14.73 -12.76
C ASP A 163 14.85 13.57 -13.76
N ALA A 164 15.96 12.81 -13.86
CA ALA A 164 16.00 11.59 -14.68
C ALA A 164 15.07 10.49 -14.14
N GLU A 165 14.97 10.31 -12.81
CA GLU A 165 14.07 9.35 -12.19
C GLU A 165 12.60 9.79 -12.33
N LYS A 166 12.29 11.08 -12.15
CA LYS A 166 10.96 11.64 -12.38
C LYS A 166 10.53 11.45 -13.84
N ALA A 167 11.39 11.75 -14.81
CA ALA A 167 11.13 11.50 -16.23
C ALA A 167 10.90 10.01 -16.52
N ALA A 168 11.69 9.11 -15.93
CA ALA A 168 11.50 7.67 -16.05
C ALA A 168 10.16 7.21 -15.43
N TYR A 169 9.73 7.84 -14.34
CA TYR A 169 8.46 7.56 -13.70
C TYR A 169 7.27 8.00 -14.56
N LEU A 170 7.31 9.20 -15.11
CA LEU A 170 6.30 9.66 -16.07
C LEU A 170 6.24 8.76 -17.31
N ALA A 171 7.39 8.32 -17.83
CA ALA A 171 7.44 7.38 -18.95
C ALA A 171 6.85 6.00 -18.60
N LEU A 172 7.10 5.51 -17.38
CA LEU A 172 6.47 4.28 -16.89
C LEU A 172 4.95 4.43 -16.80
N LEU A 173 4.45 5.52 -16.21
CA LEU A 173 3.02 5.79 -16.12
C LEU A 173 2.36 5.87 -17.51
N ALA A 174 2.97 6.60 -18.45
CA ALA A 174 2.50 6.64 -19.83
C ALA A 174 2.43 5.23 -20.45
N ALA A 175 3.43 4.38 -20.19
CA ALA A 175 3.43 3.00 -20.64
C ALA A 175 2.31 2.16 -19.99
N LEU A 176 2.05 2.32 -18.68
CA LEU A 176 0.93 1.66 -18.00
C LEU A 176 -0.41 2.06 -18.62
N LYS A 177 -0.61 3.37 -18.88
CA LYS A 177 -1.82 3.88 -19.53
C LYS A 177 -2.00 3.34 -20.94
N SER A 178 -0.93 3.30 -21.75
CA SER A 178 -0.98 2.76 -23.11
C SER A 178 -1.34 1.26 -23.17
N ARG A 179 -1.07 0.52 -22.09
CA ARG A 179 -1.42 -0.90 -21.92
C ARG A 179 -2.80 -1.11 -21.30
N ASN A 180 -3.54 -0.04 -21.01
CA ASN A 180 -4.83 -0.07 -20.30
C ASN A 180 -4.76 -0.72 -18.90
N ILE A 181 -3.61 -0.61 -18.22
CA ILE A 181 -3.49 -1.04 -16.82
C ILE A 181 -4.26 -0.06 -15.94
N LYS A 182 -5.22 -0.59 -15.17
CA LYS A 182 -6.19 0.22 -14.41
C LYS A 182 -5.60 0.65 -13.08
N ILE A 183 -5.17 1.91 -13.02
CA ILE A 183 -4.77 2.56 -11.76
C ILE A 183 -5.85 3.54 -11.36
N ALA A 184 -6.48 3.31 -10.21
CA ALA A 184 -7.59 4.11 -9.70
C ALA A 184 -7.13 5.50 -9.22
N LYS A 185 -5.98 5.56 -8.53
CA LYS A 185 -5.40 6.79 -7.99
C LYS A 185 -3.89 6.61 -7.77
N ILE A 186 -3.13 7.70 -7.84
CA ILE A 186 -1.73 7.76 -7.44
C ILE A 186 -1.63 8.63 -6.18
N LEU A 187 -1.11 8.08 -5.08
CA LEU A 187 -0.87 8.79 -3.84
C LEU A 187 0.63 9.07 -3.71
N LEU A 188 1.00 10.35 -3.79
CA LEU A 188 2.33 10.82 -3.44
C LEU A 188 2.36 11.15 -1.94
N TYR A 189 3.34 10.62 -1.22
CA TYR A 189 3.48 10.91 0.20
C TYR A 189 4.94 11.07 0.64
N SER A 190 5.15 11.77 1.76
CA SER A 190 6.48 12.02 2.32
C SER A 190 6.76 11.19 3.58
N LEU A 191 7.93 11.39 4.19
CA LEU A 191 8.33 10.70 5.40
C LEU A 191 7.56 11.26 6.61
N ALA A 192 6.49 10.57 7.01
CA ALA A 192 5.68 10.93 8.17
C ALA A 192 6.35 10.61 9.52
N ARG A 193 7.35 9.72 9.55
CA ARG A 193 8.08 9.31 10.77
C ARG A 193 9.56 9.10 10.47
N PRO A 194 10.46 9.33 11.45
CA PRO A 194 11.87 8.98 11.30
C PRO A 194 12.05 7.50 10.94
N SER A 195 12.94 7.23 9.99
CA SER A 195 13.30 5.86 9.63
C SER A 195 14.12 5.20 10.74
N LEU A 196 13.93 3.89 10.92
CA LEU A 196 14.76 3.05 11.80
C LEU A 196 15.80 2.24 11.02
N GLN A 197 15.98 2.54 9.73
CA GLN A 197 16.99 1.89 8.88
C GLN A 197 18.38 2.51 9.10
N PRO A 198 19.47 1.80 8.75
CA PRO A 198 20.83 2.33 8.85
C PRO A 198 21.02 3.69 8.15
N GLU A 199 20.30 3.91 7.07
CA GLU A 199 20.39 5.10 6.22
C GLU A 199 19.56 6.28 6.74
N ALA A 200 18.89 6.16 7.90
CA ALA A 200 17.96 7.16 8.42
C ALA A 200 18.53 8.58 8.49
N GLY A 201 19.83 8.73 8.79
CA GLY A 201 20.49 10.04 8.86
C GLY A 201 20.69 10.74 7.51
N GLU A 202 20.56 10.02 6.39
CA GLU A 202 20.65 10.57 5.03
C GLU A 202 19.26 10.92 4.44
N LEU A 203 18.17 10.49 5.09
CA LEU A 203 16.81 10.64 4.57
C LEU A 203 16.21 11.98 4.99
N ARG A 204 15.67 12.73 4.02
CA ARG A 204 14.84 13.91 4.28
C ARG A 204 13.51 13.79 3.54
N GLY A 205 12.41 14.11 4.20
CA GLY A 205 11.10 14.15 3.55
C GLY A 205 11.05 15.22 2.46
N ALA A 206 10.36 14.94 1.37
CA ALA A 206 9.99 15.98 0.41
C ALA A 206 8.93 16.91 1.01
N ASP A 207 8.96 18.18 0.62
CA ASP A 207 7.94 19.13 1.04
C ASP A 207 6.69 19.07 0.14
N LEU A 208 5.64 19.77 0.57
CA LEU A 208 4.37 19.79 -0.14
C LEU A 208 4.52 20.41 -1.54
N SER A 209 5.35 21.44 -1.69
CA SER A 209 5.53 22.13 -2.97
C SER A 209 6.22 21.22 -4.00
N GLU A 210 7.24 20.48 -3.59
CA GLU A 210 7.94 19.50 -4.42
C GLU A 210 6.97 18.39 -4.90
N MET A 211 6.16 17.86 -3.99
CA MET A 211 5.19 16.82 -4.32
C MET A 211 4.03 17.33 -5.18
N THR A 212 3.49 18.52 -4.91
CA THR A 212 2.42 19.13 -5.72
C THR A 212 2.90 19.45 -7.13
N SER A 213 4.14 19.93 -7.28
CA SER A 213 4.74 20.16 -8.60
C SER A 213 4.81 18.86 -9.41
N PHE A 214 5.31 17.78 -8.80
CA PHE A 214 5.38 16.49 -9.48
C PHE A 214 4.00 15.85 -9.71
N ALA A 215 3.04 16.08 -8.81
CA ALA A 215 1.66 15.65 -8.99
C ALA A 215 1.05 16.26 -10.26
N ALA A 216 1.27 17.55 -10.52
CA ALA A 216 0.76 18.22 -11.73
C ALA A 216 1.29 17.58 -13.02
N ASP A 217 2.56 17.16 -13.06
CA ASP A 217 3.13 16.43 -14.20
C ASP A 217 2.44 15.06 -14.42
N ILE A 218 2.09 14.38 -13.33
CA ILE A 218 1.38 13.09 -13.37
C ILE A 218 -0.09 13.28 -13.79
N GLU A 219 -0.75 14.33 -13.30
CA GLU A 219 -2.12 14.71 -13.67
C GLU A 219 -2.22 15.07 -15.15
N ALA A 220 -1.18 15.68 -15.73
CA ALA A 220 -1.11 15.97 -17.16
C ALA A 220 -1.13 14.70 -18.03
N LEU A 221 -0.74 13.54 -17.49
CA LEU A 221 -0.92 12.23 -18.14
C LEU A 221 -2.35 11.69 -17.99
N GLY A 222 -3.22 12.38 -17.23
CA GLY A 222 -4.61 12.07 -16.98
C GLY A 222 -4.82 10.98 -15.92
N TYR A 223 -4.06 11.04 -14.83
CA TYR A 223 -4.27 10.26 -13.60
C TYR A 223 -4.91 11.14 -12.52
N ASP A 224 -5.69 10.54 -11.62
CA ASP A 224 -6.08 11.15 -10.35
C ASP A 224 -4.92 11.04 -9.36
N VAL A 225 -4.48 12.17 -8.79
CA VAL A 225 -3.33 12.24 -7.89
C VAL A 225 -3.74 12.83 -6.55
N GLY A 226 -3.30 12.22 -5.45
CA GLY A 226 -3.38 12.76 -4.11
C GLY A 226 -1.99 13.05 -3.55
N VAL A 227 -1.87 14.09 -2.74
CA VAL A 227 -0.63 14.43 -2.03
C VAL A 227 -0.88 14.43 -0.52
N SER A 228 -0.01 13.77 0.24
CA SER A 228 -0.03 13.74 1.72
C SER A 228 1.37 13.98 2.27
N LEU A 229 1.49 14.80 3.31
CA LEU A 229 2.73 14.90 4.09
C LEU A 229 2.85 13.71 5.06
#